data_AF-A0AAD9HXK1-F1
#
_entry.id   AF-A0AAD9HXK1-F1
#
_cell.length_a   1.000
_cell.length_b   1.000
_cell.length_c   1.000
_cell.angle_alpha   90.00
_cell.angle_beta   90.00
_cell.angle_gamma   90.00
#
_symmetry.space_group_name_H-M   'P 1'
#
loop_
_entity.id
_entity.type
_entity.pdbx_description
1 polymer ?
#
loop_
_entity_poly.entity_id
_entity_poly.type
_entity_poly.pdbx_seq_one_letter_code
_entity_poly.pdbx_strand_id
1 'polypeptide(L)'
;MYSINLILALSAASAVNAHMKVTLANGNLGGSMPALAIQDGVPRFGKNDATEVDTTVFGGNPTKPTSSGLGKTNAQGKITVDNMLKAAMAMGGGTIPTVSSTGGHVNGTIRVVTSDGAPNNEKGEVFAVIDTTGQGNFKDSAVLMAQTNGVGKKGNVVQRSLFRAYILTLRTLGIRRRATNVGADLSFSVKIPDGTTCTGTDAKSGASNFCVLKIANDNAAGPFGGSVVFAVSNGGTSGATSPTTGGGAQTRRRRADFKA
;
A
#
# COMPACT_ATOMS: atom_id res chain seq x y z
N MET A 1 2.91 0.88 56.18
CA MET A 1 3.69 0.19 55.12
C MET A 1 2.69 -0.24 54.04
N TYR A 2 2.48 0.58 53.01
CA TYR A 2 1.66 0.22 51.86
C TYR A 2 2.51 0.35 50.59
N SER A 3 2.39 -0.68 49.77
CA SER A 3 3.30 -1.12 48.73
C SER A 3 3.56 -0.09 47.62
N ILE A 4 4.81 0.40 47.55
CA ILE A 4 5.36 1.16 46.40
C ILE A 4 5.52 0.29 45.13
N ASN A 5 5.28 -1.02 45.21
CA ASN A 5 5.51 -1.96 44.12
C ASN A 5 4.42 -2.01 43.03
N LEU A 6 3.41 -1.12 43.04
CA LEU A 6 2.31 -1.15 42.05
C LEU A 6 2.25 0.07 41.11
N ILE A 7 3.33 0.84 40.97
CA ILE A 7 3.39 1.97 40.00
C ILE A 7 4.41 1.73 38.87
N LEU A 8 5.19 0.65 38.92
CA LEU A 8 6.21 0.35 37.90
C LEU A 8 5.80 -0.69 36.84
N ALA A 9 4.50 -0.98 36.70
CA ALA A 9 3.99 -1.95 35.71
C ALA A 9 3.32 -1.31 34.48
N LEU A 10 3.34 0.02 34.32
CA LEU A 10 2.64 0.72 33.23
C LEU A 10 3.57 1.33 32.16
N SER A 11 4.82 0.86 32.03
CA SER A 11 5.83 1.56 31.21
C SER A 11 6.59 0.74 30.17
N ALA A 12 6.00 -0.34 29.63
CA ALA A 12 6.64 -1.10 28.55
C ALA A 12 5.70 -1.49 27.38
N ALA A 13 4.53 -0.87 27.23
CA ALA A 13 3.81 -0.94 25.97
C ALA A 13 4.52 -0.04 24.95
N SER A 14 5.63 -0.52 24.39
CA SER A 14 6.18 0.03 23.16
C SER A 14 5.16 -0.22 22.05
N ALA A 15 4.23 0.72 21.87
CA ALA A 15 3.38 0.79 20.69
C ALA A 15 4.26 1.20 19.50
N VAL A 16 5.10 0.27 19.05
CA VAL A 16 5.74 0.27 17.74
C VAL A 16 4.57 0.11 16.78
N ASN A 17 4.24 1.17 16.04
CA ASN A 17 3.09 1.17 15.16
C ASN A 17 3.66 1.36 13.78
N ALA A 18 4.10 0.25 13.18
CA ALA A 18 4.86 0.19 11.94
C ALA A 18 3.94 0.31 10.72
N HIS A 19 3.18 1.40 10.62
CA HIS A 19 2.19 1.59 9.59
C HIS A 19 2.81 1.92 8.22
N MET A 20 2.39 1.17 7.22
CA MET A 20 2.51 1.55 5.82
C MET A 20 1.20 1.27 5.09
N LYS A 21 0.94 1.98 4.00
CA LYS A 21 -0.24 1.79 3.14
C LYS A 21 0.15 1.82 1.67
N VAL A 22 -0.53 1.07 0.82
CA VAL A 22 -0.28 1.08 -0.63
C VAL A 22 -1.16 2.13 -1.28
N THR A 23 -0.59 3.28 -1.61
CA THR A 23 -1.32 4.43 -2.16
C THR A 23 -1.61 4.33 -3.64
N LEU A 24 -0.84 3.52 -4.37
CA LEU A 24 -0.99 3.33 -5.81
C LEU A 24 -0.42 1.98 -6.20
N ALA A 25 -1.08 1.29 -7.11
CA ALA A 25 -0.57 0.12 -7.81
C ALA A 25 -0.98 0.20 -9.28
N ASN A 26 -0.04 -0.19 -10.15
CA ASN A 26 -0.13 -0.15 -11.60
C ASN A 26 0.28 -1.50 -12.16
N GLY A 27 -0.45 -1.99 -13.15
CA GLY A 27 -0.07 -3.18 -13.89
C GLY A 27 0.86 -2.82 -15.05
N ASN A 28 1.77 -3.72 -15.43
CA ASN A 28 2.68 -3.47 -16.56
C ASN A 28 1.97 -3.42 -17.93
N LEU A 29 0.72 -3.87 -18.03
CA LEU A 29 -0.14 -3.67 -19.22
C LEU A 29 -1.13 -2.50 -19.04
N GLY A 30 -0.98 -1.70 -17.99
CA GLY A 30 -1.84 -0.56 -17.69
C GLY A 30 -2.80 -0.81 -16.53
N GLY A 31 -3.75 0.11 -16.38
CA GLY A 31 -4.64 0.18 -15.23
C GLY A 31 -3.94 0.64 -13.95
N SER A 32 -4.68 1.35 -13.10
CA SER A 32 -4.16 1.87 -11.85
C SER A 32 -5.25 1.83 -10.78
N MET A 33 -4.87 1.47 -9.56
CA MET A 33 -5.78 1.49 -8.43
C MET A 33 -4.98 1.66 -7.13
N PRO A 34 -5.46 2.44 -6.15
CA PRO A 34 -4.93 2.35 -4.80
C PRO A 34 -5.25 0.97 -4.18
N ALA A 35 -4.65 0.63 -3.04
CA ALA A 35 -5.14 -0.54 -2.31
C ALA A 35 -6.59 -0.36 -1.85
N LEU A 36 -7.25 -1.49 -1.59
CA LEU A 36 -8.54 -1.54 -0.95
C LEU A 36 -8.48 -0.77 0.38
N ALA A 37 -9.56 -0.02 0.64
CA ALA A 37 -9.77 0.82 1.82
C ALA A 37 -8.91 2.10 1.93
N ILE A 38 -8.10 2.43 0.92
CA ILE A 38 -7.52 3.78 0.81
C ILE A 38 -8.64 4.81 0.63
N GLN A 39 -8.44 6.01 1.17
CA GLN A 39 -9.40 7.11 1.10
C GLN A 39 -8.73 8.38 0.62
N ASP A 40 -9.49 9.19 -0.11
CA ASP A 40 -9.08 10.57 -0.39
C ASP A 40 -9.22 11.44 0.87
N GLY A 41 -8.44 12.50 0.94
CA GLY A 41 -8.51 13.48 2.03
C GLY A 41 -7.88 13.05 3.36
N VAL A 42 -7.32 11.83 3.47
CA VAL A 42 -6.57 11.43 4.67
C VAL A 42 -5.26 12.24 4.75
N PRO A 43 -5.05 13.03 5.82
CA PRO A 43 -3.85 13.87 5.94
C PRO A 43 -2.58 13.02 5.91
N ARG A 44 -1.57 13.52 5.19
CA ARG A 44 -0.26 12.86 5.13
C ARG A 44 0.51 12.96 6.45
N PHE A 45 0.42 14.12 7.10
CA PHE A 45 1.12 14.45 8.34
C PHE A 45 0.11 14.89 9.41
N GLY A 46 0.45 14.66 10.67
CA GLY A 46 -0.41 15.04 11.80
C GLY A 46 -0.42 13.97 12.89
N LYS A 47 -1.47 13.99 13.71
CA LYS A 47 -1.70 12.96 14.72
C LYS A 47 -2.01 11.62 14.05
N ASN A 48 -1.47 10.54 14.61
CA ASN A 48 -1.60 9.19 14.06
C ASN A 48 -3.05 8.77 13.82
N ASP A 49 -3.96 9.11 14.74
CA ASP A 49 -5.40 8.84 14.65
C ASP A 49 -6.09 9.54 13.47
N ALA A 50 -5.49 10.57 12.88
CA ALA A 50 -5.97 11.21 11.66
C ALA A 50 -5.24 10.69 10.40
N THR A 51 -3.96 10.33 10.50
CA THR A 51 -3.14 9.97 9.33
C THR A 51 -3.14 8.48 8.96
N GLU A 52 -3.63 7.63 9.88
CA GLU A 52 -3.58 6.16 9.77
C GLU A 52 -4.96 5.51 9.57
N VAL A 53 -6.02 6.31 9.41
CA VAL A 53 -7.41 5.81 9.43
C VAL A 53 -7.76 4.82 8.33
N ASP A 54 -7.08 4.91 7.20
CA ASP A 54 -7.16 4.08 5.99
C ASP A 54 -5.94 3.14 5.85
N THR A 55 -5.09 3.04 6.87
CA THR A 55 -4.01 2.05 6.86
C THR A 55 -4.58 0.66 7.16
N THR A 56 -4.34 -0.29 6.26
CA THR A 56 -4.79 -1.67 6.47
C THR A 56 -3.95 -2.36 7.52
N VAL A 57 -4.64 -2.91 8.52
CA VAL A 57 -4.10 -3.82 9.53
C VAL A 57 -4.55 -5.22 9.19
N PHE A 58 -3.60 -6.12 8.92
CA PHE A 58 -3.89 -7.52 8.68
C PHE A 58 -3.93 -8.30 10.00
N GLY A 59 -4.86 -9.25 10.10
CA GLY A 59 -4.89 -10.20 11.22
C GLY A 59 -3.87 -11.32 11.07
N GLY A 60 -3.72 -12.12 12.13
CA GLY A 60 -2.83 -13.28 12.16
C GLY A 60 -1.44 -12.97 12.72
N ASN A 61 -0.47 -13.84 12.40
CA ASN A 61 0.90 -13.66 12.89
C ASN A 61 1.63 -12.61 12.02
N PRO A 62 2.22 -11.54 12.63
CA PRO A 62 2.87 -10.46 11.90
C PRO A 62 4.01 -10.87 10.96
N THR A 63 4.69 -11.99 11.25
CA THR A 63 5.77 -12.51 10.41
C THR A 63 5.31 -13.62 9.46
N LYS A 64 3.99 -13.90 9.40
CA LYS A 64 3.38 -14.89 8.48
C LYS A 64 2.34 -14.21 7.59
N PRO A 65 2.76 -13.73 6.40
CA PRO A 65 1.89 -12.92 5.54
C PRO A 65 0.73 -13.71 4.92
N THR A 66 0.78 -15.05 4.96
CA THR A 66 -0.22 -15.99 4.42
C THR A 66 -1.49 -16.12 5.27
N SER A 67 -1.62 -15.35 6.36
CA SER A 67 -2.89 -15.29 7.11
C SER A 67 -4.02 -14.73 6.23
N SER A 68 -5.11 -15.50 6.06
CA SER A 68 -6.27 -15.09 5.24
C SER A 68 -6.97 -13.84 5.80
N GLY A 69 -7.66 -13.14 4.90
CA GLY A 69 -8.40 -11.92 5.15
C GLY A 69 -7.69 -10.69 4.59
N LEU A 70 -8.51 -9.74 4.08
CA LEU A 70 -8.04 -8.49 3.50
C LEU A 70 -7.72 -7.40 4.54
N GLY A 71 -7.84 -7.74 5.82
CA GLY A 71 -7.55 -6.84 6.93
C GLY A 71 -8.73 -5.93 7.30
N LYS A 72 -8.42 -4.90 8.08
CA LYS A 72 -9.35 -3.87 8.51
C LYS A 72 -8.66 -2.50 8.59
N THR A 73 -9.44 -1.43 8.47
CA THR A 73 -8.99 -0.07 8.78
C THR A 73 -9.81 0.52 9.93
N ASN A 74 -9.33 1.59 10.55
CA ASN A 74 -10.08 2.27 11.60
C ASN A 74 -11.31 3.00 11.05
N ALA A 75 -11.24 3.53 9.83
CA ALA A 75 -12.35 4.27 9.22
C ALA A 75 -13.42 3.38 8.59
N GLN A 76 -13.06 2.27 7.96
CA GLN A 76 -14.01 1.43 7.19
C GLN A 76 -14.25 0.05 7.81
N GLY A 77 -13.57 -0.28 8.91
CA GLY A 77 -13.70 -1.58 9.56
C GLY A 77 -13.16 -2.70 8.67
N LYS A 78 -13.85 -3.84 8.65
CA LYS A 78 -13.42 -5.04 7.91
C LYS A 78 -13.42 -4.79 6.39
N ILE A 79 -12.33 -5.14 5.74
CA ILE A 79 -12.17 -5.03 4.29
C ILE A 79 -12.66 -6.32 3.63
N THR A 80 -13.52 -6.19 2.64
CA THR A 80 -13.89 -7.23 1.68
C THR A 80 -13.76 -6.66 0.26
N VAL A 81 -13.72 -7.51 -0.76
CA VAL A 81 -13.76 -7.01 -2.14
C VAL A 81 -15.09 -6.33 -2.42
N ASP A 82 -16.18 -7.00 -2.05
CA ASP A 82 -17.55 -6.53 -2.22
C ASP A 82 -17.79 -5.11 -1.65
N ASN A 83 -17.21 -4.75 -0.50
CA ASN A 83 -17.43 -3.44 0.10
C ASN A 83 -16.44 -2.35 -0.37
N MET A 84 -15.22 -2.70 -0.78
CA MET A 84 -14.18 -1.72 -1.09
C MET A 84 -13.83 -1.57 -2.57
N LEU A 85 -13.99 -2.61 -3.40
CA LEU A 85 -13.41 -2.63 -4.74
C LEU A 85 -13.98 -1.53 -5.64
N LYS A 86 -15.31 -1.33 -5.62
CA LYS A 86 -15.95 -0.29 -6.44
C LYS A 86 -15.40 1.11 -6.13
N ALA A 87 -15.20 1.42 -4.85
CA ALA A 87 -14.64 2.71 -4.43
C ALA A 87 -13.16 2.83 -4.82
N ALA A 88 -12.38 1.76 -4.65
CA ALA A 88 -10.98 1.74 -5.05
C ALA A 88 -10.80 1.96 -6.56
N MET A 89 -11.61 1.28 -7.38
CA MET A 89 -11.64 1.47 -8.84
C MET A 89 -12.02 2.90 -9.21
N ALA A 90 -13.02 3.50 -8.56
CA ALA A 90 -13.40 4.89 -8.84
C ALA A 90 -12.24 5.87 -8.60
N MET A 91 -11.47 5.69 -7.53
CA MET A 91 -10.26 6.50 -7.28
C MET A 91 -9.14 6.22 -8.31
N GLY A 92 -9.07 5.00 -8.83
CA GLY A 92 -8.09 4.56 -9.84
C GLY A 92 -8.47 4.90 -11.30
N GLY A 93 -9.52 5.70 -11.53
CA GLY A 93 -9.96 6.03 -12.89
C GLY A 93 -10.81 4.92 -13.56
N GLY A 94 -11.46 4.07 -12.76
CA GLY A 94 -12.45 3.08 -13.20
C GLY A 94 -11.87 1.74 -13.70
N THR A 95 -10.56 1.55 -13.61
CA THR A 95 -9.89 0.32 -14.07
C THR A 95 -9.14 -0.37 -12.94
N ILE A 96 -8.78 -1.65 -13.14
CA ILE A 96 -7.87 -2.37 -12.25
C ILE A 96 -6.52 -2.57 -12.94
N PRO A 97 -5.40 -2.58 -12.18
CA PRO A 97 -4.09 -2.98 -12.66
C PRO A 97 -4.16 -4.26 -13.49
N THR A 98 -3.60 -4.25 -14.69
CA THR A 98 -3.56 -5.40 -15.58
C THR A 98 -2.11 -5.78 -15.86
N VAL A 99 -1.77 -7.06 -15.69
CA VAL A 99 -0.43 -7.58 -15.92
C VAL A 99 -0.39 -8.62 -17.02
N SER A 100 0.79 -8.81 -17.62
CA SER A 100 1.02 -9.90 -18.58
C SER A 100 1.05 -11.26 -17.89
N SER A 101 0.53 -12.30 -18.54
CA SER A 101 0.63 -13.69 -18.09
C SER A 101 2.06 -14.24 -18.14
N THR A 102 2.96 -13.57 -18.85
CA THR A 102 4.40 -13.84 -18.88
C THR A 102 5.17 -12.56 -18.59
N GLY A 103 6.03 -12.57 -17.57
CA GLY A 103 6.76 -11.39 -17.13
C GLY A 103 5.87 -10.29 -16.53
N GLY A 104 4.75 -10.67 -15.90
CA GLY A 104 3.81 -9.73 -15.28
C GLY A 104 4.42 -9.03 -14.06
N HIS A 105 4.16 -7.72 -13.92
CA HIS A 105 4.62 -6.94 -12.76
C HIS A 105 3.51 -6.01 -12.27
N VAL A 106 3.34 -5.98 -10.95
CA VAL A 106 2.59 -4.91 -10.27
C VAL A 106 3.60 -3.96 -9.64
N ASN A 107 3.58 -2.71 -10.08
CA ASN A 107 4.44 -1.65 -9.57
C ASN A 107 3.61 -0.62 -8.82
N GLY A 108 4.19 0.15 -7.92
CA GLY A 108 3.41 1.20 -7.28
C GLY A 108 4.14 1.96 -6.20
N THR A 109 3.36 2.58 -5.33
CA THR A 109 3.86 3.42 -4.24
C THR A 109 3.30 2.96 -2.91
N ILE A 110 4.21 2.64 -1.99
CA ILE A 110 3.94 2.45 -0.58
C ILE A 110 4.21 3.77 0.13
N ARG A 111 3.27 4.24 0.93
CA ARG A 111 3.51 5.30 1.90
C ARG A 111 3.84 4.67 3.24
N VAL A 112 5.07 4.89 3.68
CA VAL A 112 5.50 4.66 5.06
C VAL A 112 4.90 5.76 5.91
N VAL A 113 3.91 5.39 6.73
CA VAL A 113 3.16 6.35 7.55
C VAL A 113 3.98 6.71 8.77
N THR A 114 4.60 5.72 9.39
CA THR A 114 5.44 5.88 10.58
C THR A 114 6.87 5.40 10.35
N SER A 115 7.83 5.97 11.08
CA SER A 115 9.27 5.74 10.87
C SER A 115 9.74 4.27 10.86
N ASP A 116 8.96 3.37 11.44
CA ASP A 116 9.20 1.93 11.61
C ASP A 116 8.33 1.05 10.69
N GLY A 117 7.47 1.66 9.84
CA GLY A 117 6.58 0.97 8.91
C GLY A 117 7.22 0.45 7.63
N ALA A 118 8.52 0.65 7.48
CA ALA A 118 9.27 0.35 6.29
C ALA A 118 9.76 -1.10 6.18
N PRO A 119 10.32 -1.50 5.02
CA PRO A 119 11.02 -2.76 4.87
C PRO A 119 12.01 -3.03 6.02
N ASN A 120 11.94 -4.22 6.61
CA ASN A 120 12.77 -4.62 7.74
C ASN A 120 13.99 -5.46 7.36
N ASN A 121 14.03 -6.00 6.13
CA ASN A 121 15.14 -6.82 5.64
C ASN A 121 16.19 -6.00 4.88
N GLU A 122 17.41 -6.53 4.81
CA GLU A 122 18.58 -5.86 4.21
C GLU A 122 18.41 -5.58 2.70
N LYS A 123 17.51 -6.32 2.05
CA LYS A 123 17.19 -6.19 0.63
C LYS A 123 16.17 -5.09 0.35
N GLY A 124 15.56 -4.49 1.38
CA GLY A 124 14.53 -3.47 1.20
C GLY A 124 13.20 -4.02 0.70
N GLU A 125 12.89 -5.28 0.99
CA GLU A 125 11.69 -5.95 0.49
C GLU A 125 10.56 -5.95 1.52
N VAL A 126 9.32 -5.96 1.04
CA VAL A 126 8.12 -6.23 1.85
C VAL A 126 7.44 -7.51 1.34
N PHE A 127 6.63 -8.15 2.19
CA PHE A 127 5.92 -9.35 1.79
C PHE A 127 4.88 -9.04 0.72
N ALA A 128 4.80 -9.91 -0.27
CA ALA A 128 3.77 -9.94 -1.29
C ALA A 128 3.13 -11.33 -1.32
N VAL A 129 1.80 -11.43 -1.30
CA VAL A 129 1.10 -12.72 -1.37
C VAL A 129 -0.08 -12.60 -2.31
N ILE A 130 -0.21 -13.54 -3.24
CA ILE A 130 -1.28 -13.53 -4.24
C ILE A 130 -2.36 -14.52 -3.84
N ASP A 131 -3.61 -14.07 -3.86
CA ASP A 131 -4.80 -14.91 -3.82
C ASP A 131 -5.46 -14.93 -5.21
N THR A 132 -5.46 -16.09 -5.84
CA THR A 132 -6.04 -16.31 -7.17
C THR A 132 -7.57 -16.35 -7.16
N THR A 133 -8.19 -16.58 -5.99
CA THR A 133 -9.65 -16.60 -5.82
C THR A 133 -10.25 -15.21 -5.67
N GLY A 134 -9.42 -14.21 -5.36
CA GLY A 134 -9.83 -12.83 -5.18
C GLY A 134 -10.67 -12.57 -3.93
N GLN A 135 -10.68 -13.46 -2.93
CA GLN A 135 -11.49 -13.35 -1.71
C GLN A 135 -10.66 -13.07 -0.44
N GLY A 136 -9.34 -12.91 -0.57
CA GLY A 136 -8.39 -12.81 0.53
C GLY A 136 -8.00 -14.17 1.13
N ASN A 137 -8.02 -15.24 0.34
CA ASN A 137 -7.54 -16.55 0.77
C ASN A 137 -6.02 -16.70 0.51
N PHE A 138 -5.22 -16.54 1.56
CA PHE A 138 -3.75 -16.53 1.44
C PHE A 138 -3.06 -17.77 2.03
N LYS A 139 -3.81 -18.71 2.62
CA LYS A 139 -3.27 -19.81 3.44
C LYS A 139 -2.30 -20.72 2.69
N ASP A 140 -2.57 -20.96 1.42
CA ASP A 140 -1.81 -21.87 0.56
C ASP A 140 -1.00 -21.12 -0.51
N SER A 141 -0.96 -19.79 -0.41
CA SER A 141 -0.28 -18.94 -1.37
C SER A 141 1.22 -18.90 -1.12
N ALA A 142 2.01 -19.00 -2.19
CA ALA A 142 3.43 -18.75 -2.13
C ALA A 142 3.70 -17.30 -1.67
N VAL A 143 4.68 -17.13 -0.78
CA VAL A 143 5.13 -15.81 -0.36
C VAL A 143 6.13 -15.28 -1.39
N LEU A 144 5.74 -14.18 -2.03
CA LEU A 144 6.58 -13.39 -2.90
C LEU A 144 7.18 -12.22 -2.11
N MET A 145 8.15 -11.55 -2.70
CA MET A 145 8.75 -10.33 -2.16
C MET A 145 8.54 -9.18 -3.13
N ALA A 146 8.08 -8.04 -2.60
CA ALA A 146 8.07 -6.79 -3.33
C ALA A 146 9.38 -6.06 -3.08
N GLN A 147 10.16 -5.82 -4.13
CA GLN A 147 11.34 -4.97 -4.01
C GLN A 147 10.92 -3.53 -3.84
N THR A 148 11.56 -2.81 -2.93
CA THR A 148 11.36 -1.37 -2.79
C THR A 148 12.66 -0.61 -2.99
N ASN A 149 12.57 0.69 -3.29
CA ASN A 149 13.73 1.58 -3.31
C ASN A 149 14.18 2.02 -1.90
N GLY A 150 13.50 1.57 -0.84
CA GLY A 150 13.90 1.82 0.54
C GLY A 150 14.86 0.74 1.03
N VAL A 151 15.98 1.12 1.65
CA VAL A 151 16.87 0.15 2.29
C VAL A 151 16.36 -0.18 3.70
N GLY A 152 16.21 -1.47 4.00
CA GLY A 152 15.85 -1.93 5.33
C GLY A 152 17.09 -2.22 6.16
N LYS A 153 17.21 -1.61 7.33
CA LYS A 153 18.09 -2.12 8.40
C LYS A 153 17.30 -2.12 9.70
N LYS A 154 16.52 -3.18 9.93
CA LYS A 154 15.57 -3.28 11.07
C LYS A 154 14.57 -2.12 11.12
N GLY A 155 13.96 -1.78 9.98
CA GLY A 155 12.84 -0.83 9.92
C GLY A 155 13.24 0.63 9.85
N ASN A 156 14.53 0.89 9.65
CA ASN A 156 15.04 2.24 9.46
C ASN A 156 15.08 2.58 7.97
N VAL A 157 14.08 3.29 7.45
CA VAL A 157 14.30 4.04 6.20
C VAL A 157 15.27 5.16 6.49
N VAL A 158 16.15 5.42 5.54
CA VAL A 158 17.09 6.54 5.54
C VAL A 158 16.34 7.88 5.42
N GLN A 159 15.73 8.34 6.51
CA GLN A 159 15.55 9.77 6.73
C GLN A 159 16.86 10.32 7.29
N ARG A 160 17.30 11.47 6.75
CA ARG A 160 18.52 12.25 7.07
C ARG A 160 19.19 11.82 8.38
N SER A 161 20.42 11.28 8.28
CA SER A 161 21.17 10.63 9.37
C SER A 161 21.20 11.41 10.69
N LEU A 162 21.22 12.74 10.63
CA LEU A 162 21.27 13.63 11.79
C LEU A 162 19.95 13.67 12.58
N PHE A 163 18.81 13.70 11.88
CA PHE A 163 17.49 13.66 12.54
C PHE A 163 17.23 12.27 13.14
N ARG A 164 17.74 11.23 12.49
CA ARG A 164 17.68 9.84 12.96
C ARG A 164 18.47 9.63 14.25
N ALA A 165 19.71 10.11 14.32
CA ALA A 165 20.54 10.00 15.52
C ALA A 165 19.82 10.65 16.71
N TYR A 166 19.29 11.86 16.51
CA TYR A 166 18.53 12.58 17.53
C TYR A 166 17.28 11.81 18.00
N ILE A 167 16.45 11.31 17.09
CA ILE A 167 15.23 10.56 17.46
C ILE A 167 15.56 9.22 18.14
N LEU A 168 16.59 8.50 17.68
CA LEU A 168 17.05 7.28 18.32
C LEU A 168 17.55 7.57 19.74
N THR A 169 18.35 8.62 19.93
CA THR A 169 18.82 9.05 21.26
C THR A 169 17.64 9.40 22.17
N LEU A 170 16.63 10.11 21.68
CA LEU A 170 15.42 10.41 22.47
C LEU A 170 14.60 9.15 22.81
N ARG A 171 14.58 8.13 21.95
CA ARG A 171 13.95 6.84 22.24
C ARG A 171 14.74 6.05 23.28
N THR A 172 16.06 5.96 23.14
CA THR A 172 16.92 5.25 24.09
C THR A 172 16.92 5.89 25.47
N LEU A 173 16.76 7.22 25.54
CA LEU A 173 16.62 7.96 26.79
C LEU A 173 15.19 7.93 27.36
N GLY A 174 14.24 7.23 26.73
CA GLY A 174 12.86 7.13 27.19
C GLY A 174 12.02 8.41 27.02
N ILE A 175 12.59 9.46 26.43
CA ILE A 175 11.97 10.77 26.20
C ILE A 175 10.91 10.70 25.09
N ARG A 176 11.05 9.77 24.14
CA ARG A 176 10.05 9.50 23.10
C ARG A 176 9.77 8.00 23.00
N ARG A 177 8.50 7.60 23.10
CA ARG A 177 8.07 6.17 23.09
C ARG A 177 7.34 5.71 21.82
N ARG A 178 7.05 6.62 20.87
CA ARG A 178 6.24 6.33 19.67
C ARG A 178 7.03 6.55 18.38
N ALA A 179 6.59 5.85 17.33
CA ALA A 179 7.01 6.12 15.97
C ALA A 179 6.60 7.54 15.53
N THR A 180 7.47 8.24 14.81
CA THR A 180 7.12 9.55 14.24
C THR A 180 6.39 9.32 12.92
N ASN A 181 5.36 10.11 12.64
CA ASN A 181 4.80 10.16 11.30
C ASN A 181 5.89 10.70 10.35
N VAL A 182 6.21 9.94 9.31
CA VAL A 182 7.27 10.28 8.36
C VAL A 182 6.74 10.55 6.96
N GLY A 183 5.54 10.02 6.65
CA GLY A 183 4.86 10.18 5.37
C GLY A 183 5.82 10.04 4.19
N ALA A 184 6.68 9.02 4.17
CA ALA A 184 7.68 8.83 3.12
C ALA A 184 7.11 7.88 2.06
N ASP A 185 7.29 8.20 0.78
CA ASP A 185 6.82 7.33 -0.30
C ASP A 185 8.00 6.50 -0.84
N LEU A 186 7.78 5.18 -0.94
CA LEU A 186 8.69 4.21 -1.52
C LEU A 186 8.05 3.61 -2.77
N SER A 187 8.80 3.47 -3.84
CA SER A 187 8.36 2.70 -5.00
C SER A 187 8.51 1.22 -4.70
N PHE A 188 7.54 0.40 -5.13
CA PHE A 188 7.66 -1.06 -5.07
C PHE A 188 7.45 -1.72 -6.43
N SER A 189 8.00 -2.92 -6.57
CA SER A 189 7.76 -3.81 -7.72
C SER A 189 7.60 -5.25 -7.24
N VAL A 190 6.51 -5.89 -7.68
CA VAL A 190 6.24 -7.32 -7.45
C VAL A 190 6.18 -8.02 -8.80
N LYS A 191 7.04 -9.01 -9.01
CA LYS A 191 6.92 -9.93 -10.14
C LYS A 191 5.80 -10.94 -9.88
N ILE A 192 4.84 -11.00 -10.79
CA ILE A 192 3.76 -11.98 -10.76
C ILE A 192 4.26 -13.27 -11.41
N PRO A 193 4.04 -14.45 -10.79
CA PRO A 193 4.45 -15.73 -11.38
C PRO A 193 3.82 -15.93 -12.76
N ASP A 194 4.61 -16.43 -13.70
CA ASP A 194 4.11 -16.70 -15.06
C ASP A 194 3.01 -17.77 -15.01
N GLY A 195 2.00 -17.63 -15.87
CA GLY A 195 0.85 -18.52 -15.90
C GLY A 195 -0.14 -18.35 -14.73
N THR A 196 0.00 -17.30 -13.91
CA THR A 196 -1.00 -16.99 -12.86
C THR A 196 -2.39 -16.84 -13.48
N THR A 197 -3.36 -17.60 -12.97
CA THR A 197 -4.78 -17.49 -13.35
C THR A 197 -5.60 -16.93 -12.20
N CYS A 198 -6.57 -16.09 -12.54
CA CYS A 198 -7.38 -15.36 -11.58
C CYS A 198 -8.86 -15.70 -11.78
N THR A 199 -9.57 -16.00 -10.68
CA THR A 199 -10.99 -16.40 -10.69
C THR A 199 -11.88 -15.48 -9.87
N GLY A 200 -11.32 -14.40 -9.32
CA GLY A 200 -12.07 -13.42 -8.54
C GLY A 200 -13.15 -12.73 -9.37
N THR A 201 -14.31 -12.53 -8.75
CA THR A 201 -15.46 -11.81 -9.29
C THR A 201 -16.08 -10.94 -8.21
N ASP A 202 -16.62 -9.79 -8.61
CA ASP A 202 -17.38 -8.92 -7.73
C ASP A 202 -18.52 -8.23 -8.50
N ALA A 203 -19.75 -8.55 -8.13
CA ALA A 203 -20.94 -8.02 -8.79
C ALA A 203 -21.13 -6.51 -8.57
N LYS A 204 -20.64 -5.95 -7.45
CA LYS A 204 -20.86 -4.54 -7.11
C LYS A 204 -20.00 -3.59 -7.92
N SER A 205 -18.75 -3.95 -8.13
CA SER A 205 -17.84 -3.24 -9.05
C SER A 205 -18.02 -3.67 -10.51
N GLY A 206 -18.54 -4.88 -10.75
CA GLY A 206 -18.61 -5.48 -12.09
C GLY A 206 -17.29 -6.09 -12.56
N ALA A 207 -16.25 -6.10 -11.70
CA ALA A 207 -14.96 -6.66 -12.03
C ALA A 207 -15.00 -8.21 -12.01
N SER A 208 -14.27 -8.83 -12.93
CA SER A 208 -14.12 -10.28 -13.03
C SER A 208 -12.70 -10.65 -13.48
N ASN A 209 -12.33 -11.92 -13.31
CA ASN A 209 -11.01 -12.48 -13.66
C ASN A 209 -9.85 -11.75 -12.98
N PHE A 210 -10.02 -11.40 -11.70
CA PHE A 210 -9.00 -10.70 -10.93
C PHE A 210 -8.46 -11.54 -9.78
N CYS A 211 -7.22 -11.27 -9.42
CA CYS A 211 -6.53 -11.77 -8.24
C CYS A 211 -6.44 -10.65 -7.19
N VAL A 212 -6.15 -11.01 -5.95
CA VAL A 212 -5.78 -10.05 -4.91
C VAL A 212 -4.32 -10.21 -4.55
N LEU A 213 -3.56 -9.13 -4.64
CA LEU A 213 -2.19 -9.01 -4.16
C LEU A 213 -2.19 -8.33 -2.79
N LYS A 214 -1.81 -9.08 -1.75
CA LYS A 214 -1.52 -8.54 -0.42
C LYS A 214 -0.08 -8.04 -0.39
N ILE A 215 0.12 -6.81 0.05
CA ILE A 215 1.44 -6.24 0.32
C ILE A 215 1.47 -5.85 1.80
N ALA A 216 2.44 -6.37 2.54
CA ALA A 216 2.55 -6.11 3.98
C ALA A 216 4.01 -6.00 4.41
N ASN A 217 4.30 -5.12 5.36
CA ASN A 217 5.62 -5.09 5.98
C ASN A 217 5.87 -6.34 6.85
N ASP A 218 7.14 -6.72 6.94
CA ASP A 218 7.61 -7.79 7.82
C ASP A 218 7.98 -7.22 9.20
N ASN A 219 6.99 -6.84 10.01
CA ASN A 219 7.24 -6.27 11.35
C ASN A 219 6.43 -6.97 12.43
N ALA A 220 7.06 -7.29 13.56
CA ALA A 220 6.42 -7.89 14.73
C ALA A 220 5.27 -7.03 15.31
N ALA A 221 5.24 -5.73 15.02
CA ALA A 221 4.18 -4.80 15.39
C ALA A 221 2.83 -5.04 14.68
N GLY A 222 2.80 -5.89 13.66
CA GLY A 222 1.61 -6.19 12.86
C GLY A 222 1.92 -6.07 11.38
N PRO A 223 1.37 -6.94 10.50
CA PRO A 223 1.50 -6.72 9.08
C PRO A 223 0.56 -5.57 8.72
N PHE A 224 1.15 -4.43 8.36
CA PHE A 224 0.48 -3.26 7.82
C PHE A 224 0.78 -3.13 6.34
N GLY A 225 -0.19 -2.66 5.56
CA GLY A 225 0.02 -2.45 4.14
C GLY A 225 -1.26 -2.22 3.37
N GLY A 226 -1.53 -3.07 2.37
CA GLY A 226 -2.72 -2.95 1.54
C GLY A 226 -2.96 -4.18 0.68
N SER A 227 -4.22 -4.41 0.33
CA SER A 227 -4.63 -5.42 -0.65
C SER A 227 -4.99 -4.73 -1.95
N VAL A 228 -4.40 -5.16 -3.06
CA VAL A 228 -4.62 -4.59 -4.39
C VAL A 228 -5.30 -5.64 -5.26
N VAL A 229 -6.32 -5.25 -6.01
CA VAL A 229 -6.94 -6.12 -7.02
C VAL A 229 -6.22 -5.90 -8.36
N PHE A 230 -5.90 -6.98 -9.06
CA PHE A 230 -5.27 -6.92 -10.39
C PHE A 230 -5.77 -8.04 -11.30
N ALA A 231 -5.75 -7.82 -12.60
CA ALA A 231 -6.08 -8.81 -13.63
C ALA A 231 -4.82 -9.32 -14.32
N VAL A 232 -4.88 -10.54 -14.86
CA VAL A 232 -3.84 -11.11 -15.71
C VAL A 232 -4.40 -11.24 -17.14
N SER A 233 -3.66 -10.74 -18.12
CA SER A 233 -3.99 -10.83 -19.54
C SER A 233 -2.97 -11.68 -20.29
N ASN A 234 -3.45 -12.57 -21.15
CA ASN A 234 -2.62 -13.49 -21.95
C ASN A 234 -1.95 -12.84 -23.18
N GLY A 235 -1.82 -11.51 -23.20
CA GLY A 235 -1.09 -10.85 -24.29
C GLY A 235 -1.83 -10.81 -25.63
N GLY A 236 -3.15 -10.66 -25.61
CA GLY A 236 -3.80 -9.95 -26.72
C GLY A 236 -3.43 -8.47 -26.60
N THR A 237 -2.83 -7.90 -27.64
CA THR A 237 -2.56 -6.46 -27.76
C THR A 237 -3.83 -5.66 -27.50
N SER A 238 -4.08 -5.27 -26.26
CA SER A 238 -5.06 -4.23 -25.97
C SER A 238 -4.50 -2.94 -26.53
N GLY A 239 -5.01 -2.58 -27.71
CA GLY A 239 -4.74 -1.31 -28.35
C GLY A 239 -4.89 -0.20 -27.32
N ALA A 240 -3.86 0.62 -27.22
CA ALA A 240 -3.98 1.93 -26.61
C ALA A 240 -5.06 2.69 -27.40
N THR A 241 -6.30 2.70 -26.89
CA THR A 241 -7.24 3.74 -27.25
C THR A 241 -6.69 5.02 -26.63
N SER A 242 -5.84 5.69 -27.40
CA SER A 242 -5.54 7.11 -27.16
C SER A 242 -6.87 7.84 -27.02
N PRO A 243 -7.03 8.75 -26.05
CA PRO A 243 -8.20 9.60 -26.01
C PRO A 243 -8.21 10.40 -27.31
N THR A 244 -9.20 10.15 -28.16
CA THR A 244 -9.52 11.01 -29.30
C THR A 244 -9.77 12.40 -28.73
N THR A 245 -8.73 13.24 -28.78
CA THR A 245 -8.85 14.66 -28.48
C THR A 245 -9.70 15.22 -29.61
N GLY A 246 -10.97 15.46 -29.32
CA GLY A 246 -11.87 16.17 -30.21
C GLY A 246 -11.21 17.47 -30.65
N GLY A 247 -10.89 17.56 -31.94
CA GLY A 247 -10.36 18.77 -32.56
C GLY A 247 -11.38 19.89 -32.49
N GLY A 248 -11.35 20.66 -31.40
CA GLY A 248 -11.98 21.96 -31.31
C GLY A 248 -11.22 22.92 -32.21
N ALA A 249 -11.85 23.35 -33.30
CA ALA A 249 -11.34 24.37 -34.20
C ALA A 249 -10.98 25.64 -33.41
N GLN A 250 -9.68 25.92 -33.26
CA GLN A 250 -9.21 27.21 -32.77
C GLN A 250 -9.43 28.27 -33.85
N THR A 251 -10.47 29.07 -33.69
CA THR A 251 -10.64 30.36 -34.37
C THR A 251 -9.39 31.22 -34.15
N ARG A 252 -8.62 31.43 -35.22
CA ARG A 252 -7.51 32.41 -35.28
C ARG A 252 -8.02 33.79 -34.84
N ARG A 253 -7.70 34.21 -33.62
CA ARG A 253 -7.76 35.63 -33.25
C ARG A 253 -6.61 36.34 -33.96
N ARG A 254 -6.98 37.25 -34.88
CA ARG A 254 -6.04 38.16 -35.56
C ARG A 254 -5.31 38.98 -34.51
N ARG A 255 -3.98 39.03 -34.62
CA ARG A 255 -3.13 39.99 -33.90
C ARG A 255 -3.61 41.40 -34.27
N ALA A 256 -3.96 42.19 -33.27
CA ALA A 256 -4.11 43.63 -33.42
C ALA A 256 -2.70 44.24 -33.37
N ASP A 257 -2.34 44.97 -34.42
CA ASP A 257 -1.11 45.73 -34.53
C ASP A 257 -1.10 46.85 -33.48
N PHE A 258 -0.04 46.87 -32.67
CA PHE A 258 0.28 47.96 -31.76
C PHE A 258 1.25 48.90 -32.47
N LYS A 259 0.77 50.08 -32.87
CA LYS A 259 1.59 51.21 -33.33
C LYS A 259 1.73 52.21 -32.18
N ALA A 260 2.97 52.53 -31.84
CA ALA A 260 3.41 53.82 -31.32
C ALA A 260 4.46 54.35 -32.30
#